data_AF-U2Z1Z1-F1
#
_entry.id   AF-U2Z1Z1-F1
#
_cell.length_a   1.000
_cell.length_b   1.000
_cell.length_c   1.000
_cell.angle_alpha   90.00
_cell.angle_beta   90.00
_cell.angle_gamma   90.00
#
_symmetry.space_group_name_H-M   'P 1'
#
loop_
_entity.id
_entity.type
_entity.pdbx_description
1 polymer ?
#
loop_
_entity_poly.entity_id
_entity_poly.type
_entity_poly.pdbx_seq_one_letter_code
_entity_poly.pdbx_strand_id
1 'polypeptide(L)'
;MSVHAHLDMADLAQGPTDAGFIITLRHESGACSQLSSSKINRLAAKEYVLYGESGSYSSSQSDVQAQSVFAGRYPAEDPDGWGFEDRTRWGTLRTAAGEQRIPSEQGRYHDYYEGFARAVWDGTEPPVSAEEAMAVLAVLDAAWVSAEAGREVKLDSRN
;
A
#
# COMPACT_ATOMS: atom_id res chain seq x y z
N MET A 1 11.83 10.08 -10.76
CA MET A 1 11.66 8.76 -10.09
C MET A 1 11.95 7.63 -11.10
N SER A 2 12.30 6.41 -10.66
CA SER A 2 12.44 5.24 -11.55
C SER A 2 11.84 3.95 -10.98
N VAL A 3 11.49 3.03 -11.88
CA VAL A 3 10.79 1.77 -11.60
C VAL A 3 11.57 0.61 -12.22
N HIS A 4 11.83 -0.43 -11.42
CA HIS A 4 12.30 -1.72 -11.89
C HIS A 4 11.34 -2.81 -11.41
N ALA A 5 10.86 -3.67 -12.30
CA ALA A 5 9.86 -4.68 -11.95
C ALA A 5 10.17 -6.07 -12.50
N HIS A 6 9.70 -7.06 -11.76
CA HIS A 6 9.56 -8.45 -12.19
C HIS A 6 8.11 -8.87 -12.00
N LEU A 7 7.53 -9.55 -12.99
CA LEU A 7 6.16 -10.06 -12.94
C LEU A 7 6.19 -11.59 -13.06
N ASP A 8 5.42 -12.25 -12.21
CA ASP A 8 5.20 -13.69 -12.21
C ASP A 8 3.97 -14.00 -13.07
N MET A 9 4.19 -14.27 -14.35
CA MET A 9 3.09 -14.61 -15.27
C MET A 9 2.69 -16.09 -15.12
N ALA A 10 1.39 -16.33 -14.93
CA ALA A 10 0.79 -17.64 -14.92
C ALA A 10 -0.14 -17.83 -16.12
N ASP A 11 -0.07 -19.00 -16.76
CA ASP A 11 -1.00 -19.38 -17.83
C ASP A 11 -2.30 -19.93 -17.23
N LEU A 12 -3.38 -19.15 -17.31
CA LEU A 12 -4.72 -19.57 -16.93
C LEU A 12 -5.58 -19.87 -18.16
N ALA A 13 -6.73 -20.53 -17.98
CA ALA A 13 -7.64 -20.85 -19.08
C ALA A 13 -8.12 -19.62 -19.85
N GLN A 14 -8.14 -18.45 -19.20
CA GLN A 14 -8.53 -17.15 -19.78
C GLN A 14 -7.36 -16.41 -20.44
N GLY A 15 -6.13 -16.92 -20.34
CA GLY A 15 -4.92 -16.34 -20.89
C GLY A 15 -3.82 -16.06 -19.84
N PRO A 16 -2.68 -15.51 -20.28
CA PRO A 16 -1.60 -15.08 -19.40
C PRO A 16 -2.10 -14.07 -18.38
N THR A 17 -1.80 -14.33 -17.10
CA THR A 17 -2.27 -13.53 -15.97
C THR A 17 -1.11 -13.21 -15.05
N ASP A 18 -0.94 -11.93 -14.67
CA ASP A 18 -0.04 -11.55 -13.58
C ASP A 18 -0.54 -12.18 -12.28
N ALA A 19 0.26 -13.08 -11.72
CA ALA A 19 -0.03 -13.78 -10.49
C ALA A 19 0.88 -13.33 -9.32
N GLY A 20 1.76 -12.37 -9.54
CA GLY A 20 2.70 -11.86 -8.56
C GLY A 20 3.68 -10.85 -9.14
N PHE A 21 4.22 -9.98 -8.28
CA PHE A 21 5.16 -8.97 -8.70
C PHE A 21 6.22 -8.70 -7.64
N ILE A 22 7.35 -8.17 -8.08
CA ILE A 22 8.33 -7.45 -7.28
C ILE A 22 8.61 -6.14 -7.99
N ILE A 23 8.33 -5.02 -7.33
CA ILE A 23 8.54 -3.66 -7.86
C ILE A 23 9.52 -2.94 -6.93
N THR A 24 10.58 -2.38 -7.51
CA THR A 24 11.50 -1.46 -6.84
C THR A 24 11.29 -0.06 -7.40
N LEU A 25 11.00 0.89 -6.52
CA LEU A 25 10.84 2.30 -6.81
C LEU A 25 12.03 3.07 -6.24
N ARG A 26 12.72 3.85 -7.08
CA ARG A 26 13.73 4.82 -6.63
C ARG A 26 13.15 6.22 -6.72
N HIS A 27 12.99 6.83 -5.56
CA HIS A 27 12.42 8.16 -5.42
C HIS A 27 13.48 9.24 -5.65
N GLU A 28 13.04 10.43 -6.05
CA GLU A 28 13.93 11.57 -6.27
C GLU A 28 14.60 12.05 -4.98
N SER A 29 13.96 11.80 -3.84
CA SER A 29 14.51 12.04 -2.51
C SER A 29 15.67 11.11 -2.14
N GLY A 30 15.96 10.10 -2.96
CA GLY A 30 16.92 9.03 -2.65
C GLY A 30 16.33 7.87 -1.85
N ALA A 31 15.06 7.97 -1.42
CA ALA A 31 14.36 6.83 -0.81
C ALA A 31 14.18 5.69 -1.81
N CYS A 32 14.15 4.45 -1.30
CA CYS A 32 13.89 3.25 -2.08
C CYS A 32 12.68 2.53 -1.48
N SER A 33 11.70 2.19 -2.30
CA SER A 33 10.56 1.37 -1.88
C SER A 33 10.58 0.05 -2.64
N GLN A 34 10.34 -1.05 -1.94
CA GLN A 34 10.16 -2.36 -2.55
C GLN A 34 8.78 -2.87 -2.18
N LEU A 35 8.04 -3.29 -3.19
CA LEU A 35 6.71 -3.86 -3.05
C LEU A 35 6.73 -5.25 -3.67
N SER A 36 6.13 -6.22 -2.98
CA SER A 36 5.92 -7.53 -3.54
C SER A 36 4.57 -8.09 -3.15
N SER A 37 4.01 -8.91 -4.04
CA SER A 37 2.81 -9.68 -3.77
C SER A 37 2.82 -10.92 -4.62
N SER A 38 2.13 -11.96 -4.17
CA SER A 38 1.95 -13.17 -4.97
C SER A 38 0.65 -13.87 -4.58
N LYS A 39 -0.01 -14.46 -5.58
CA LYS A 39 -1.14 -15.37 -5.43
C LYS A 39 -0.74 -16.84 -5.55
N ILE A 40 0.47 -17.13 -6.01
CA ILE A 40 0.94 -18.49 -6.32
C ILE A 40 2.00 -19.02 -5.35
N ASN A 41 2.64 -18.15 -4.56
CA ASN A 41 3.74 -18.53 -3.66
C ASN A 41 3.27 -19.16 -2.33
N ARG A 42 1.96 -19.27 -2.08
CA ARG A 42 1.35 -19.87 -0.87
C ARG A 42 1.78 -19.24 0.47
N LEU A 43 2.43 -18.08 0.43
CA LEU A 43 2.81 -17.31 1.60
C LEU A 43 1.74 -16.26 1.93
N ALA A 44 1.15 -16.37 3.12
CA ALA A 44 0.22 -15.37 3.65
C ALA A 44 0.98 -14.47 4.63
N ALA A 45 1.63 -13.43 4.09
CA ALA A 45 2.35 -12.43 4.88
C ALA A 45 1.95 -11.02 4.42
N LYS A 46 1.76 -10.12 5.38
CA LYS A 46 1.62 -8.68 5.16
C LYS A 46 2.63 -8.03 6.08
N GLU A 47 3.68 -7.47 5.50
CA GLU A 47 4.80 -6.90 6.26
C GLU A 47 5.09 -5.50 5.74
N TYR A 48 5.24 -4.58 6.68
CA TYR A 48 5.79 -3.25 6.42
C TYR A 48 7.11 -3.14 7.14
N VAL A 49 8.16 -2.80 6.42
CA VAL A 49 9.47 -2.54 7.01
C VAL A 49 9.98 -1.21 6.47
N LEU A 50 10.31 -0.32 7.40
CA LEU A 50 10.93 0.97 7.11
C LEU A 50 12.30 1.00 7.74
N TYR A 51 13.27 1.47 6.98
CA TYR A 51 14.64 1.67 7.43
C TYR A 51 14.98 3.16 7.37
N GLY A 52 15.64 3.65 8.41
CA GLY A 52 16.20 4.99 8.47
C GLY A 52 17.56 4.95 9.16
N GLU A 53 18.27 6.07 9.11
CA GLU A 53 19.60 6.18 9.74
C GLU A 53 19.58 5.86 11.24
N SER A 54 18.54 6.32 11.95
CA SER A 54 18.43 6.17 13.40
C SER A 54 17.71 4.89 13.85
N GLY A 55 17.29 4.02 12.93
CA GLY A 55 16.54 2.83 13.30
C GLY A 55 15.68 2.21 12.22
N SER A 56 14.78 1.33 12.65
CA SER A 56 13.83 0.66 11.75
C SER A 56 12.46 0.51 12.40
N TYR A 57 11.43 0.41 11.58
CA TYR A 57 10.08 0.07 11.99
C TYR A 57 9.62 -1.16 11.23
N SER A 58 9.03 -2.14 11.93
CA SER A 58 8.44 -3.32 11.30
C SER A 58 7.03 -3.58 11.82
N SER A 59 6.09 -3.92 10.95
CA SER A 59 4.71 -4.25 11.32
C SER A 59 4.17 -5.41 10.49
N SER A 60 3.30 -6.22 11.09
CA SER A 60 2.54 -7.29 10.43
C SER A 60 1.02 -7.05 10.52
N GLN A 61 0.63 -5.79 10.33
CA GLN A 61 -0.77 -5.36 10.34
C GLN A 61 -1.64 -6.15 9.36
N SER A 62 -2.91 -6.29 9.74
CA SER A 62 -3.99 -6.92 8.98
C SER A 62 -4.97 -5.86 8.47
N ASP A 63 -5.88 -6.25 7.57
CA ASP A 63 -7.00 -5.40 7.17
C ASP A 63 -8.23 -5.70 8.05
N VAL A 64 -8.20 -5.17 9.28
CA VAL A 64 -9.24 -5.40 10.30
C VAL A 64 -10.62 -4.86 9.88
N GLN A 65 -10.64 -3.81 9.06
CA GLN A 65 -11.87 -3.18 8.60
C GLN A 65 -12.55 -4.05 7.55
N ALA A 66 -11.82 -4.53 6.54
CA ALA A 66 -12.37 -5.45 5.54
C ALA A 66 -12.92 -6.73 6.21
N GLN A 67 -12.18 -7.30 7.16
CA GLN A 67 -12.65 -8.47 7.92
C GLN A 67 -13.93 -8.19 8.71
N SER A 68 -14.04 -7.01 9.32
CA SER A 68 -15.24 -6.63 10.07
C SER A 68 -16.45 -6.42 9.16
N VAL A 69 -16.26 -5.82 7.98
CA VAL A 69 -17.30 -5.71 6.95
C VAL A 69 -17.74 -7.09 6.45
N PHE A 70 -16.80 -8.00 6.19
CA PHE A 70 -17.14 -9.39 5.83
C PHE A 70 -17.90 -10.13 6.93
N ALA A 71 -17.70 -9.75 8.19
CA ALA A 71 -18.47 -10.25 9.33
C ALA A 71 -19.82 -9.54 9.54
N GLY A 72 -20.21 -8.64 8.63
CA GLY A 72 -21.47 -7.92 8.68
C GLY A 72 -21.52 -6.77 9.70
N ARG A 73 -20.37 -6.29 10.17
CA ARG A 73 -20.26 -5.14 11.08
C ARG A 73 -19.96 -3.87 10.30
N TYR A 74 -20.44 -2.73 10.80
CA TYR A 74 -20.25 -1.45 10.13
C TYR A 74 -19.75 -0.37 11.10
N PRO A 75 -18.95 0.61 10.62
CA PRO A 75 -18.43 1.68 11.47
C PRO A 75 -19.53 2.52 12.13
N ALA A 76 -20.71 2.63 11.51
CA ALA A 76 -21.84 3.38 12.07
C ALA A 76 -22.43 2.75 13.35
N GLU A 77 -22.16 1.47 13.62
CA GLU A 77 -22.68 0.75 14.80
C GLU A 77 -21.85 1.04 16.06
N ASP A 78 -20.53 1.18 15.90
CA ASP A 78 -19.57 1.49 16.97
C ASP A 78 -18.35 2.25 16.39
N PRO A 79 -18.47 3.58 16.15
CA PRO A 79 -17.38 4.36 15.56
C PRO A 79 -16.14 4.41 16.44
N ASP A 80 -16.31 4.45 17.77
CA ASP A 80 -15.21 4.58 18.73
C ASP A 80 -14.45 3.25 18.93
N GLY A 81 -15.07 2.11 18.64
CA GLY A 81 -14.44 0.78 18.66
C GLY A 81 -14.00 0.26 17.29
N TRP A 82 -14.32 0.96 16.20
CA TRP A 82 -14.06 0.48 14.84
C TRP A 82 -12.58 0.55 14.45
N GLY A 83 -12.12 -0.41 13.64
CA GLY A 83 -10.88 -0.27 12.87
C GLY A 83 -9.57 -0.34 13.67
N PHE A 84 -9.61 -0.74 14.94
CA PHE A 84 -8.40 -0.95 15.74
C PHE A 84 -7.71 -2.28 15.42
N GLU A 85 -6.38 -2.23 15.33
CA GLU A 85 -5.53 -3.42 15.20
C GLU A 85 -5.28 -4.08 16.56
N ASP A 86 -5.16 -5.41 16.53
CA ASP A 86 -4.74 -6.21 17.67
C ASP A 86 -3.35 -5.78 18.16
N ARG A 87 -3.20 -5.64 19.48
CA ARG A 87 -1.96 -5.18 20.13
C ARG A 87 -0.75 -6.07 19.81
N THR A 88 -0.96 -7.35 19.50
CA THR A 88 0.08 -8.29 19.08
C THR A 88 0.65 -7.96 17.70
N ARG A 89 -0.13 -7.30 16.84
CA ARG A 89 0.22 -6.89 15.47
C ARG A 89 0.65 -5.43 15.34
N TRP A 90 0.67 -4.68 16.44
CA TRP A 90 1.25 -3.34 16.48
C TRP A 90 2.69 -3.35 15.95
N GLY A 91 3.13 -2.26 15.34
CA GLY A 91 4.49 -2.18 14.81
C GLY A 91 5.54 -2.01 15.90
N THR A 92 6.74 -2.50 15.65
CA THR A 92 7.89 -2.35 16.55
C THR A 92 8.87 -1.36 15.95
N LEU A 93 9.16 -0.29 16.67
CA LEU A 93 10.24 0.66 16.40
C LEU A 93 11.50 0.19 17.11
N ARG A 94 12.63 0.16 16.41
CA ARG A 94 13.94 -0.20 16.94
C ARG A 94 14.92 0.92 16.70
N THR A 95 15.56 1.40 17.76
CA THR A 95 16.56 2.47 17.72
C THR A 95 17.75 2.11 18.63
N ALA A 96 18.78 2.95 18.66
CA ALA A 96 19.88 2.81 19.62
C ALA A 96 19.42 2.87 21.10
N ALA A 97 18.26 3.46 21.39
CA ALA A 97 17.68 3.51 22.73
C ALA A 97 16.92 2.21 23.11
N GLY A 98 16.70 1.30 22.17
CA GLY A 98 15.99 0.03 22.38
C GLY A 98 14.81 -0.17 21.44
N GLU A 99 13.98 -1.17 21.78
CA GLU A 99 12.76 -1.52 21.05
C GLU A 99 11.52 -0.99 21.75
N GLN A 100 10.57 -0.46 20.98
CA GLN A 100 9.29 0.02 21.47
C GLN A 100 8.16 -0.47 20.56
N ARG A 101 7.08 -0.98 21.17
CA ARG A 101 5.85 -1.26 20.45
C ARG A 101 5.04 0.02 20.26
N ILE A 102 4.67 0.32 19.03
CA ILE A 102 3.96 1.53 18.63
C ILE A 102 2.49 1.18 18.40
N PRO A 103 1.54 1.76 19.18
CA PRO A 103 0.12 1.61 18.93
C PRO A 103 -0.23 1.96 17.49
N SER A 104 -1.05 1.12 16.84
CA SER A 104 -1.56 1.45 15.50
C SER A 104 -2.69 2.45 15.63
N GLU A 105 -2.71 3.43 14.71
CA GLU A 105 -3.83 4.36 14.56
C GLU A 105 -5.11 3.61 14.19
N GLN A 106 -6.24 4.23 14.51
CA GLN A 106 -7.55 3.71 14.16
C GLN A 106 -7.76 3.77 12.64
N GLY A 107 -8.12 2.65 12.02
CA GLY A 107 -8.50 2.61 10.61
C GLY A 107 -9.87 3.25 10.39
N ARG A 108 -9.95 4.21 9.44
CA ARG A 108 -11.17 4.96 9.13
C ARG A 108 -11.44 5.04 7.63
N TYR A 109 -11.90 3.95 7.01
CA TYR A 109 -12.28 3.97 5.58
C TYR A 109 -13.47 4.89 5.28
N HIS A 110 -14.31 5.16 6.29
CA HIS A 110 -15.43 6.10 6.15
C HIS A 110 -14.97 7.55 5.94
N ASP A 111 -13.79 7.96 6.46
CA ASP A 111 -13.23 9.30 6.25
C ASP A 111 -13.13 9.66 4.77
N TYR A 112 -12.80 8.68 3.91
CA TYR A 112 -12.74 8.89 2.46
C TYR A 112 -14.11 9.27 1.89
N TYR A 113 -15.16 8.53 2.25
CA TYR A 113 -16.51 8.78 1.72
C TYR A 113 -17.12 10.06 2.27
N GLU A 114 -16.88 10.38 3.54
CA GLU A 114 -17.29 11.65 4.13
C GLU A 114 -16.60 12.83 3.45
N GLY A 115 -15.28 12.74 3.24
CA GLY A 115 -14.51 13.77 2.55
C GLY A 115 -14.95 13.93 1.09
N PHE A 116 -15.18 12.82 0.39
CA PHE A 116 -15.67 12.83 -0.98
C PHE A 116 -17.05 13.49 -1.08
N ALA A 117 -17.96 13.12 -0.19
CA ALA A 117 -19.30 13.69 -0.19
C ALA A 117 -19.27 15.20 0.08
N ARG A 118 -18.45 15.66 1.05
CA ARG A 118 -18.19 17.10 1.27
C ARG A 118 -17.66 17.80 0.02
N ALA A 119 -16.68 17.22 -0.66
CA ALA A 119 -16.12 17.77 -1.89
C ALA A 119 -17.19 17.94 -2.98
N VAL A 120 -18.10 16.98 -3.12
CA VAL A 120 -19.23 17.07 -4.05
C VAL A 120 -20.21 18.20 -3.68
N TRP A 121 -20.51 18.37 -2.38
CA TRP A 121 -21.43 19.43 -1.92
C TRP A 121 -20.83 20.83 -2.03
N ASP A 122 -19.57 20.98 -1.63
CA ASP A 122 -18.90 22.27 -1.52
C ASP A 122 -18.19 22.69 -2.82
N GLY A 123 -18.07 21.77 -3.79
CA GLY A 123 -17.35 22.00 -5.04
C GLY A 123 -15.83 22.13 -4.85
N THR A 124 -15.27 21.44 -3.86
CA THR A 124 -13.83 21.42 -3.56
C THR A 124 -13.15 20.16 -4.11
N GLU A 125 -11.83 20.07 -3.95
CA GLU A 125 -11.06 18.89 -4.35
C GLU A 125 -11.46 17.65 -3.51
N PRO A 126 -11.60 16.46 -4.13
CA PRO A 126 -11.82 15.21 -3.40
C PRO A 126 -10.60 14.79 -2.54
N PRO A 127 -10.78 13.87 -1.59
CA PRO A 127 -9.68 13.36 -0.74
C PRO A 127 -8.56 12.65 -1.49
N VAL A 128 -8.84 12.16 -2.70
CA VAL A 128 -7.86 11.61 -3.64
C VAL A 128 -8.12 12.25 -4.99
N SER A 129 -7.13 12.97 -5.53
CA SER A 129 -7.28 13.71 -6.78
C SER A 129 -7.12 12.82 -8.01
N ALA A 130 -7.53 13.33 -9.18
CA ALA A 130 -7.30 12.63 -10.44
C ALA A 130 -5.81 12.51 -10.76
N GLU A 131 -5.01 13.53 -10.42
CA GLU A 131 -3.57 13.57 -10.59
C GLU A 131 -2.86 12.51 -9.76
N GLU A 132 -3.28 12.33 -8.50
CA GLU A 132 -2.74 11.26 -7.65
C GLU A 132 -3.04 9.87 -8.23
N ALA A 133 -4.26 9.66 -8.76
CA ALA A 133 -4.61 8.41 -9.43
C ALA A 133 -3.79 8.19 -10.71
N MET A 134 -3.59 9.24 -11.52
CA MET A 134 -2.75 9.19 -12.72
C MET A 134 -1.29 8.87 -12.39
N ALA A 135 -0.74 9.41 -11.29
CA ALA A 135 0.62 9.10 -10.85
C ALA A 135 0.78 7.61 -10.50
N VAL A 136 -0.22 6.99 -9.87
CA VAL A 136 -0.23 5.54 -9.61
C VAL A 136 -0.24 4.75 -10.92
N LEU A 137 -1.10 5.13 -11.88
CA LEU A 137 -1.17 4.46 -13.18
C LEU A 137 0.17 4.54 -13.93
N ALA A 138 0.83 5.69 -13.91
CA ALA A 138 2.15 5.85 -14.54
C ALA A 138 3.20 4.90 -13.95
N VAL A 139 3.17 4.64 -12.63
CA VAL A 139 4.06 3.67 -11.99
C VAL A 139 3.74 2.24 -12.45
N LEU A 140 2.45 1.88 -12.55
CA LEU A 140 2.02 0.56 -13.00
C LEU A 140 2.41 0.31 -14.46
N ASP A 141 2.20 1.29 -15.34
CA ASP A 141 2.60 1.20 -16.75
C ASP A 141 4.12 1.03 -16.88
N ALA A 142 4.91 1.80 -16.12
CA ALA A 142 6.36 1.67 -16.09
C ALA A 142 6.83 0.32 -15.54
N ALA A 143 6.10 -0.29 -14.59
CA ALA A 143 6.40 -1.62 -14.09
C ALA A 143 6.23 -2.69 -15.19
N TRP A 144 5.15 -2.62 -15.98
CA TRP A 144 4.96 -3.50 -17.14
C TRP A 144 6.08 -3.35 -18.17
N VAL A 145 6.38 -2.11 -18.58
CA VAL A 145 7.47 -1.84 -19.53
C VAL A 145 8.82 -2.32 -18.98
N SER A 146 9.06 -2.15 -17.69
CA SER A 146 10.29 -2.59 -17.04
C SER A 146 10.45 -4.11 -17.07
N ALA A 147 9.39 -4.84 -16.74
CA ALA A 147 9.38 -6.30 -16.72
C ALA A 147 9.57 -6.89 -18.13
N GLU A 148 8.92 -6.32 -19.14
CA GLU A 148 9.06 -6.76 -20.53
C GLU A 148 10.45 -6.45 -21.10
N ALA A 149 10.99 -5.26 -20.81
CA ALA A 149 12.29 -4.83 -21.33
C ALA A 149 13.49 -5.34 -20.51
N GLY A 150 13.27 -5.93 -19.33
CA GLY A 150 14.32 -6.40 -18.43
C GLY A 150 15.24 -5.28 -17.91
N ARG A 151 14.73 -4.06 -17.75
CA ARG A 151 15.52 -2.89 -17.33
C ARG A 151 14.71 -1.89 -16.55
N GLU A 152 15.40 -1.00 -15.85
CA GLU A 152 14.79 0.13 -15.16
C GLU A 152 14.18 1.14 -16.16
N VAL A 153 13.02 1.67 -15.79
CA VAL A 153 12.26 2.70 -16.53
C VAL A 153 12.22 3.96 -15.68
N LYS A 154 12.65 5.09 -16.24
CA LYS A 154 12.51 6.40 -15.60
C LYS A 154 11.12 6.94 -15.87
N LEU A 155 10.47 7.47 -14.84
CA LEU A 155 9.26 8.25 -14.99
C LEU A 155 9.69 9.69 -15.28
N ASP A 156 9.17 10.26 -16.36
CA ASP A 156 9.39 11.67 -16.68
C ASP A 156 8.67 12.52 -15.63
N SER A 157 9.38 13.49 -15.06
CA SER A 157 8.87 14.42 -14.05
C SER A 157 7.91 15.47 -14.62
N ARG A 158 7.29 15.19 -15.77
CA ARG A 158 6.37 16.08 -16.47
C ARG A 158 5.08 15.34 -16.82
N ASN A 159 4.18 15.33 -15.85
CA ASN A 159 2.77 15.65 -16.08
C ASN A 159 2.21 16.27 -14.82
#